data_AF-B4FM90-F1
#
_entry.id   AF-B4FM90-F1
#
_cell.length_a   1.000
_cell.length_b   1.000
_cell.length_c   1.000
_cell.angle_alpha   90.00
_cell.angle_beta   90.00
_cell.angle_gamma   90.00
#
_symmetry.space_group_name_H-M   'P 1'
#
loop_
_entity.id
_entity.type
_entity.pdbx_description
1 polymer ?
#
loop_
_entity_poly.entity_id
_entity_poly.type
_entity_poly.pdbx_seq_one_letter_code
_entity_poly.pdbx_strand_id
1 'polypeptide(L)'
;MWDRRNLGSGGAGSPIHKFEGHKAAVLCVQWSPDRASVFGSSAEDGFLNVWDHEKVGKKKNSNVPAGLFFQHAGHRDKIVDFHWNSSDPWTIVSVSDDGESTGGGGTLQIWRMSDLIYRPEDEVLAELENFKAHLASCAPKN
;
A
#
# COMPACT_ATOMS: atom_id res chain seq x y z
N MET A 1 16.16 -1.09 -2.47
CA MET A 1 16.13 -0.17 -3.62
C MET A 1 17.53 -0.06 -4.20
N TRP A 2 17.63 0.02 -5.52
CA TRP A 2 18.90 -0.03 -6.25
C TRP A 2 18.94 1.07 -7.30
N ASP A 3 20.11 1.68 -7.50
CA ASP A 3 20.37 2.60 -8.60
C ASP A 3 21.17 1.86 -9.67
N ARG A 4 20.63 1.81 -10.89
CA ARG A 4 21.26 1.12 -12.03
C ARG A 4 22.63 1.70 -12.40
N ARG A 5 22.87 2.98 -12.12
CA ARG A 5 24.14 3.68 -12.37
C ARG A 5 25.24 3.27 -11.37
N ASN A 6 24.84 2.67 -10.24
CA ASN A 6 25.71 2.26 -9.15
C ASN A 6 25.62 0.75 -8.87
N LEU A 7 25.28 -0.03 -9.90
CA LEU A 7 25.50 -1.47 -9.87
C LEU A 7 26.96 -1.66 -10.26
N GLY A 8 27.81 -2.09 -9.32
CA GLY A 8 29.24 -2.27 -9.59
C GLY A 8 29.49 -3.15 -10.83
N SER A 9 30.72 -3.13 -11.36
CA SER A 9 31.08 -3.84 -12.61
C SER A 9 30.78 -5.35 -12.63
N GLY A 10 30.55 -5.97 -11.47
CA GLY A 10 30.10 -7.36 -11.30
C GLY A 10 28.61 -7.54 -10.94
N GLY A 11 27.77 -6.52 -11.10
CA GLY A 11 26.32 -6.57 -10.86
C GLY A 11 25.89 -6.44 -9.39
N ALA A 12 26.81 -6.53 -8.42
CA ALA A 12 26.51 -6.43 -6.99
C ALA A 12 27.10 -5.14 -6.40
N GLY A 13 26.34 -4.04 -6.47
CA GLY A 13 26.59 -2.84 -5.64
C GLY A 13 26.05 -3.00 -4.21
N SER A 14 25.99 -1.92 -3.44
CA SER A 14 25.15 -1.85 -2.23
C SER A 14 23.78 -1.23 -2.56
N PRO A 15 22.68 -1.64 -1.88
CA PRO A 15 21.39 -1.02 -2.09
C PRO A 15 21.42 0.44 -1.61
N ILE A 16 20.75 1.33 -2.34
CA ILE A 16 20.62 2.74 -1.94
C ILE A 16 19.70 2.93 -0.73
N HIS A 17 18.76 2.00 -0.53
CA HIS A 17 17.92 1.96 0.67
C HIS A 17 17.37 0.54 0.92
N LYS A 18 17.16 0.20 2.18
CA LYS A 18 16.49 -1.02 2.63
C LYS A 18 15.19 -0.62 3.35
N PHE A 19 14.06 -1.12 2.87
CA PHE A 19 12.76 -0.91 3.51
C PHE A 19 12.48 -2.10 4.43
N GLU A 20 12.43 -1.84 5.73
CA GLU A 20 12.32 -2.86 6.77
C GLU A 20 10.98 -2.72 7.47
N GLY A 21 10.07 -3.70 7.33
CA GLY A 21 8.78 -3.63 8.00
C GLY A 21 7.91 -4.89 7.87
N HIS A 22 8.20 -5.74 6.89
CA HIS A 22 7.65 -7.08 6.87
C HIS A 22 8.36 -7.99 7.88
N LYS A 23 7.60 -8.93 8.45
CA LYS A 23 8.07 -9.92 9.43
C LYS A 23 8.26 -11.32 8.84
N ALA A 24 7.93 -11.50 7.57
CA ALA A 24 8.06 -12.75 6.83
C ALA A 24 8.49 -12.47 5.38
N ALA A 25 8.54 -13.50 4.54
CA ALA A 25 9.00 -13.38 3.15
C ALA A 25 8.12 -12.41 2.35
N VAL A 26 8.75 -11.47 1.65
CA VAL A 26 8.07 -10.59 0.69
C VAL A 26 7.84 -11.38 -0.59
N LEU A 27 6.59 -11.49 -1.01
CA LEU A 27 6.16 -12.33 -2.14
C LEU A 27 5.98 -11.52 -3.43
N CYS A 28 5.50 -10.27 -3.32
CA CYS A 28 5.29 -9.40 -4.47
C CYS A 28 5.71 -7.96 -4.15
N VAL A 29 6.23 -7.25 -5.16
CA VAL A 29 6.56 -5.82 -5.10
C VAL A 29 6.14 -5.18 -6.42
N GLN A 30 5.38 -4.08 -6.37
CA GLN A 30 4.94 -3.35 -7.55
C GLN A 30 4.97 -1.85 -7.33
N TRP A 31 5.49 -1.11 -8.30
CA TRP A 31 5.44 0.34 -8.33
C TRP A 31 4.03 0.82 -8.63
N SER A 32 3.65 1.94 -8.01
CA SER A 32 2.40 2.62 -8.34
C SER A 32 2.47 3.13 -9.80
N PRO A 33 1.41 2.94 -10.60
CA PRO A 33 1.35 3.47 -11.96
C PRO A 33 1.23 5.00 -11.98
N ASP A 34 0.68 5.61 -10.91
CA ASP A 34 0.35 7.04 -10.86
C ASP A 34 1.39 7.88 -10.10
N ARG A 35 2.19 7.24 -9.24
CA ARG A 35 3.11 7.93 -8.32
C ARG A 35 4.50 7.29 -8.39
N ALA A 36 5.44 7.98 -9.04
CA ALA A 36 6.82 7.50 -9.19
C ALA A 36 7.55 7.26 -7.85
N SER A 37 7.13 7.93 -6.77
CA SER A 37 7.74 7.74 -5.46
C SER A 37 7.23 6.52 -4.69
N VAL A 38 6.09 5.96 -5.10
CA VAL A 38 5.31 5.00 -4.32
C VAL A 38 5.40 3.60 -4.89
N PHE A 39 5.54 2.61 -4.01
CA PHE A 39 5.42 1.21 -4.36
C PHE A 39 4.74 0.42 -3.25
N GLY A 40 4.15 -0.72 -3.60
CA GLY A 40 3.58 -1.68 -2.67
C GLY A 40 4.47 -2.90 -2.51
N SER A 41 4.38 -3.56 -1.36
CA SER A 41 4.91 -4.91 -1.15
C SER A 41 3.93 -5.75 -0.35
N SER A 42 3.75 -7.01 -0.76
CA SER A 42 2.95 -8.01 -0.05
C SER A 42 3.86 -9.12 0.49
N ALA A 43 3.44 -9.77 1.57
CA ALA A 43 4.25 -10.79 2.24
C ALA A 43 3.42 -11.90 2.89
N GLU A 44 4.14 -12.92 3.36
CA GLU A 44 3.59 -14.03 4.14
C GLU A 44 3.09 -13.62 5.53
N ASP A 45 3.42 -12.42 6.00
CA ASP A 45 2.95 -11.90 7.29
C ASP A 45 1.50 -11.40 7.27
N GLY A 46 0.83 -11.51 6.11
CA GLY A 46 -0.56 -11.10 5.91
C GLY A 46 -0.75 -9.59 5.76
N PHE A 47 0.33 -8.82 5.67
CA PHE A 47 0.27 -7.38 5.47
C PHE A 47 0.67 -7.00 4.04
N LEU A 48 0.04 -5.95 3.53
CA LEU A 48 0.48 -5.24 2.34
C LEU A 48 0.92 -3.84 2.77
N ASN A 49 2.21 -3.56 2.61
CA ASN A 49 2.78 -2.26 2.94
C ASN A 49 2.86 -1.40 1.68
N VAL A 50 2.40 -0.15 1.78
CA VAL A 50 2.62 0.89 0.78
C VAL A 50 3.72 1.81 1.30
N TRP A 51 4.71 2.04 0.45
CA TRP A 51 5.92 2.78 0.75
C TRP A 51 6.00 4.02 -0.13
N ASP A 52 6.61 5.07 0.40
CA ASP A 52 6.96 6.28 -0.33
C ASP A 52 8.43 6.60 -0.07
N HIS A 53 9.27 6.39 -1.09
CA HIS A 53 10.72 6.53 -0.92
C HIS A 53 11.17 7.99 -0.74
N GLU A 54 10.35 8.97 -1.15
CA GLU A 54 10.63 10.39 -0.90
C GLU A 54 10.37 10.79 0.56
N LYS A 55 9.70 9.93 1.34
CA LYS A 55 9.46 10.11 2.78
C LYS A 55 10.53 9.48 3.67
N VAL A 56 11.48 8.75 3.07
CA VAL A 56 12.67 8.25 3.78
C VAL A 56 13.47 9.44 4.33
N GLY A 57 13.83 9.39 5.61
CA GLY A 57 14.61 10.44 6.28
C GLY A 57 13.84 11.71 6.68
N LYS A 58 12.55 11.84 6.32
CA LYS A 58 11.71 13.01 6.68
C LYS A 58 10.93 12.84 7.99
N LYS A 59 10.77 11.62 8.52
CA LYS A 59 10.03 11.34 9.77
C LYS A 59 10.97 11.29 10.99
N LYS A 60 10.57 11.97 12.08
CA LYS A 60 11.31 12.03 13.36
C LYS A 60 10.96 10.92 14.37
N ASN A 61 9.89 10.14 14.14
CA ASN A 61 9.47 9.09 15.06
C ASN A 61 10.17 7.76 14.70
N SER A 62 10.97 7.24 15.64
CA SER A 62 11.78 6.02 15.47
C SER A 62 10.99 4.72 15.40
N ASN A 63 9.71 4.71 15.80
CA ASN A 63 8.93 3.48 15.96
C ASN A 63 8.21 3.03 14.67
N VAL A 64 8.26 3.83 13.60
CA VAL A 64 7.65 3.49 12.32
C VAL A 64 8.75 3.35 11.28
N PRO A 65 8.78 2.27 10.48
CA PRO A 65 9.73 2.12 9.40
C PRO A 65 9.84 3.33 8.49
N ALA A 66 11.08 3.64 8.08
CA ALA A 66 11.34 4.73 7.14
C ALA A 66 10.62 4.48 5.81
N GLY A 67 9.95 5.51 5.29
CA GLY A 67 9.20 5.41 4.04
C GLY A 67 7.88 4.64 4.14
N LEU A 68 7.53 4.00 5.27
CA LEU A 68 6.21 3.38 5.41
C LEU A 68 5.13 4.46 5.37
N PHE A 69 4.25 4.31 4.39
CA PHE A 69 3.19 5.26 4.09
C PHE A 69 1.83 4.74 4.56
N PHE A 70 1.52 3.48 4.28
CA PHE A 70 0.30 2.80 4.73
C PHE A 70 0.55 1.30 4.90
N GLN A 71 -0.22 0.65 5.76
CA GLN A 71 -0.23 -0.80 5.92
C GLN A 71 -1.67 -1.29 5.87
N HIS A 72 -1.96 -2.15 4.90
CA HIS A 72 -3.23 -2.87 4.81
C HIS A 72 -3.16 -4.13 5.66
N ALA A 73 -4.09 -4.24 6.61
CA ALA A 73 -4.21 -5.35 7.56
C ALA A 73 -5.57 -6.07 7.41
N GLY A 74 -6.10 -6.13 6.18
CA GLY A 74 -7.40 -6.73 5.91
C GLY A 74 -7.39 -8.23 5.66
N HIS A 75 -6.26 -8.79 5.22
CA HIS A 75 -6.13 -10.25 5.00
C HIS A 75 -5.80 -10.96 6.32
N ARG A 76 -6.17 -12.24 6.39
CA ARG A 76 -5.97 -13.09 7.58
C ARG A 76 -4.76 -14.02 7.47
N ASP A 77 -4.16 -14.08 6.29
CA ASP A 77 -3.04 -14.97 5.96
C ASP A 77 -2.19 -14.33 4.85
N LYS A 78 -1.15 -15.05 4.39
CA LYS A 78 -0.20 -14.64 3.36
C LYS A 78 -0.87 -14.01 2.15
N ILE A 79 -0.35 -12.86 1.72
CA ILE A 79 -0.82 -12.15 0.53
C ILE A 79 0.09 -12.53 -0.64
N VAL A 80 -0.43 -13.38 -1.51
CA VAL A 80 0.36 -14.05 -2.56
C VAL A 80 0.58 -13.15 -3.78
N ASP A 81 -0.34 -12.23 -4.07
CA ASP A 81 -0.19 -11.24 -5.14
C ASP A 81 -1.07 -10.01 -4.89
N PHE A 82 -0.75 -8.91 -5.57
CA PHE A 82 -1.58 -7.71 -5.61
C PHE A 82 -1.35 -6.93 -6.91
N HIS A 83 -2.29 -6.05 -7.26
CA HIS A 83 -2.16 -5.19 -8.42
C HIS A 83 -2.77 -3.80 -8.17
N TRP A 84 -2.08 -2.77 -8.61
CA TRP A 84 -2.59 -1.40 -8.61
C TRP A 84 -3.62 -1.20 -9.72
N ASN A 85 -4.72 -0.51 -9.44
CA ASN A 85 -5.64 -0.10 -10.48
C ASN A 85 -5.12 1.17 -11.18
N SER A 86 -4.71 1.07 -12.44
CA SER A 86 -4.22 2.21 -13.22
C SER A 86 -5.32 3.20 -13.65
N SER A 87 -6.59 2.83 -13.51
CA SER A 87 -7.73 3.68 -13.88
C SER A 87 -8.33 4.42 -12.69
N ASP A 88 -8.06 3.96 -11.46
CA ASP A 88 -8.54 4.58 -10.21
C ASP A 88 -7.38 4.66 -9.21
N PRO A 89 -6.73 5.82 -9.10
CA PRO A 89 -5.56 6.00 -8.24
C PRO A 89 -5.83 5.58 -6.81
N TRP A 90 -4.81 4.94 -6.21
CA TRP A 90 -4.84 4.40 -4.84
C TRP A 90 -5.77 3.22 -4.59
N THR A 91 -6.43 2.69 -5.62
CA THR A 91 -7.19 1.44 -5.54
C THR A 91 -6.29 0.25 -5.86
N ILE A 92 -6.38 -0.79 -5.05
CA ILE A 92 -5.57 -2.01 -5.14
C ILE A 92 -6.49 -3.23 -5.05
N VAL A 93 -6.20 -4.25 -5.85
CA VAL A 93 -6.69 -5.60 -5.64
C VAL A 93 -5.58 -6.45 -5.02
N SER A 94 -5.88 -7.21 -3.98
CA SER A 94 -4.94 -8.13 -3.34
C SER A 94 -5.59 -9.49 -3.08
N VAL A 95 -4.80 -10.54 -3.22
CA VAL A 95 -5.25 -11.93 -3.02
C VAL A 95 -4.42 -12.63 -1.96
N SER A 96 -5.08 -13.42 -1.13
CA SER A 96 -4.48 -14.16 -0.05
C SER A 96 -4.81 -15.64 -0.15
N ASP A 97 -3.87 -16.47 0.31
CA ASP A 97 -4.06 -17.91 0.46
C ASP A 97 -4.26 -18.23 1.94
N ASP A 98 -5.49 -18.04 2.42
CA ASP A 98 -5.96 -18.27 3.79
C ASP A 98 -6.55 -19.68 4.02
N GLY A 99 -6.21 -20.60 3.11
CA GLY A 99 -6.69 -21.98 3.09
C GLY A 99 -6.30 -22.80 4.32
N GLU A 100 -5.14 -22.55 4.90
CA GLU A 100 -4.61 -23.35 6.02
C GLU A 100 -5.12 -22.89 7.40
N SER A 101 -5.36 -21.58 7.57
CA SER A 101 -5.62 -20.98 8.88
C SER A 101 -7.10 -20.83 9.23
N THR A 102 -8.00 -20.74 8.23
CA THR A 102 -9.41 -20.40 8.48
C THR A 102 -10.42 -21.48 8.08
N GLY A 103 -9.98 -22.58 7.43
CA GLY A 103 -10.87 -23.62 6.92
C GLY A 103 -11.81 -23.15 5.79
N GLY A 104 -11.67 -21.91 5.33
CA GLY A 104 -12.24 -21.36 4.10
C GLY A 104 -11.17 -21.21 3.03
N GLY A 105 -11.57 -20.91 1.79
CA GLY A 105 -10.64 -20.66 0.68
C GLY A 105 -10.20 -19.19 0.56
N GLY A 106 -9.16 -18.97 -0.25
CA GLY A 106 -8.50 -17.68 -0.53
C GLY A 106 -9.40 -16.45 -0.57
N THR A 107 -8.96 -15.33 0.04
CA THR A 107 -9.66 -14.04 -0.06
C THR A 107 -9.12 -13.16 -1.20
N LEU A 108 -10.03 -12.52 -1.92
CA LEU A 108 -9.75 -11.38 -2.81
C LEU A 108 -10.34 -10.12 -2.19
N GLN A 109 -9.54 -9.06 -2.08
CA GLN A 109 -9.99 -7.77 -1.57
C GLN A 109 -9.68 -6.67 -2.59
N ILE A 110 -10.67 -5.80 -2.82
CA ILE A 110 -10.47 -4.54 -3.54
C ILE A 110 -10.65 -3.41 -2.52
N TRP A 111 -9.64 -2.58 -2.38
CA TRP A 111 -9.62 -1.52 -1.37
C TRP A 111 -8.92 -0.27 -1.91
N ARG A 112 -9.31 0.89 -1.36
CA ARG A 112 -8.73 2.18 -1.70
C ARG A 112 -8.29 2.87 -0.43
N MET A 113 -7.09 3.44 -0.42
CA MET A 113 -6.64 4.24 0.71
C MET A 113 -7.48 5.50 0.86
N SER A 114 -7.76 5.88 2.11
CA SER A 114 -8.46 7.13 2.39
C SER A 114 -7.68 8.34 1.87
N ASP A 115 -8.39 9.25 1.22
CA ASP A 115 -7.89 10.53 0.74
C ASP A 115 -7.20 11.35 1.84
N LEU A 116 -7.65 11.21 3.10
CA LEU A 116 -7.05 11.86 4.28
C LEU A 116 -5.60 11.42 4.56
N ILE A 117 -5.15 10.30 3.99
CA ILE A 117 -3.78 9.78 4.20
C ILE A 117 -2.77 10.52 3.31
N TYR A 118 -3.19 10.96 2.12
CA TYR A 118 -2.30 11.52 1.10
C TYR A 118 -2.64 12.97 0.68
N ARG A 119 -3.76 13.53 1.15
CA ARG A 119 -4.19 14.92 0.86
C ARG A 119 -4.36 15.72 2.15
N PRO A 120 -4.29 17.06 2.08
CA PRO A 120 -4.67 17.94 3.19
C PRO A 120 -6.11 17.67 3.64
N GLU A 121 -6.34 17.61 4.95
CA GLU A 121 -7.64 17.29 5.53
C GLU A 121 -8.72 18.30 5.13
N ASP A 122 -8.39 19.58 5.11
CA ASP A 122 -9.28 20.68 4.71
C ASP A 122 -9.76 20.54 3.26
N GLU A 123 -8.87 20.16 2.34
CA GLU A 123 -9.25 19.92 0.94
C GLU A 123 -10.18 18.72 0.80
N VAL A 124 -9.90 17.61 1.51
CA VAL A 124 -10.73 16.41 1.47
C VAL A 124 -12.11 16.67 2.05
N LEU A 125 -12.20 17.38 3.17
CA LEU A 125 -13.47 17.74 3.80
C LEU A 125 -14.27 18.70 2.93
N ALA A 126 -13.63 19.69 2.32
CA ALA A 126 -14.29 20.62 1.39
C ALA A 126 -14.88 19.88 0.18
N GLU A 127 -14.17 18.89 -0.36
CA GLU A 127 -14.67 18.05 -1.44
C GLU A 127 -15.84 17.17 -0.99
N LEU A 128 -15.75 16.55 0.19
CA LEU A 128 -16.83 15.70 0.74
C LEU A 128 -18.15 16.47 0.91
N GLU A 129 -18.08 17.74 1.33
CA GLU A 129 -19.27 18.59 1.49
C GLU A 129 -20.02 18.79 0.15
N ASN A 130 -19.32 18.79 -1.00
CA ASN A 130 -19.98 18.87 -2.32
C ASN A 130 -20.85 17.63 -2.61
N PHE A 131 -20.50 16.47 -2.06
CA PHE A 131 -21.22 15.22 -2.27
C PHE A 131 -22.24 14.91 -1.17
N LYS A 132 -22.26 15.66 -0.08
CA LYS A 132 -23.11 15.42 1.09
C LYS A 132 -24.59 15.32 0.75
N ALA A 133 -25.10 16.22 -0.09
CA ALA A 133 -26.49 16.20 -0.53
C ALA A 133 -26.82 14.93 -1.34
N HIS A 134 -25.90 14.47 -2.18
CA HIS A 134 -26.05 13.24 -2.95
C HIS A 134 -26.01 12.01 -2.05
N LEU A 135 -25.05 11.92 -1.13
CA LEU A 135 -24.92 10.82 -0.19
C LEU A 135 -26.17 10.68 0.70
N ALA A 136 -26.74 11.80 1.14
CA ALA A 136 -28.00 11.81 1.88
C ALA A 136 -29.18 11.24 1.07
N SER A 137 -29.16 11.37 -0.25
CA SER A 137 -30.18 10.79 -1.14
C SER A 137 -30.02 9.28 -1.38
N CYS A 138 -28.80 8.76 -1.24
CA CYS A 138 -28.49 7.33 -1.39
C CYS A 138 -28.81 6.51 -0.13
N ALA A 139 -29.11 7.16 1.00
CA ALA A 139 -29.54 6.47 2.21
C ALA A 139 -30.89 5.75 1.96
N PRO A 140 -31.09 4.54 2.51
CA PRO A 140 -32.37 3.85 2.41
C PRO A 140 -33.48 4.76 2.95
N LYS A 141 -34.53 4.96 2.17
CA LYS A 141 -35.76 5.57 2.69
C LYS A 141 -36.44 4.50 3.53
N ASN A 142 -36.51 4.75 4.84
CA ASN A 142 -37.31 3.94 5.77
C ASN A 142 -38.78 3.90 5.35
#